data_AF-A0A354WJ81-F1
#
_entry.id   AF-A0A354WJ81-F1
#
_cell.length_a   1.000
_cell.length_b   1.000
_cell.length_c   1.000
_cell.angle_alpha   90.00
_cell.angle_beta   90.00
_cell.angle_gamma   90.00
#
_symmetry.space_group_name_H-M   'P 1'
#
loop_
_entity.id
_entity.type
_entity.pdbx_description
1 polymer ?
#
loop_
_entity_poly.entity_id
_entity_poly.type
_entity_poly.pdbx_seq_one_letter_code
_entity_poly.pdbx_strand_id
1 'polypeptide(L)'
;MTEKIVIIDLGKGSLTAGFPLVTARLSDLENPRPIKITGCLPAAPELITFYQRWRFIYQELYHTLAIPSRIELEQEDITHVSEVELDEICTQYIYQFNQWLNFAEFRTIDQQLRSALQPTDEIQIILETSDFQVRHLPWQLWHFFHDYPRAELALSQPQYTRKTSVSVPGSK
;
A
#
# COMPACT_ATOMS: atom_id res chain seq x y z
N MET A 1 9.72 18.26 15.60
CA MET A 1 8.84 17.54 14.65
C MET A 1 9.69 17.33 13.42
N THR A 2 9.93 16.09 13.04
CA THR A 2 10.85 15.76 11.95
C THR A 2 10.08 15.05 10.85
N GLU A 3 10.17 15.60 9.63
CA GLU A 3 9.68 14.95 8.43
C GLU A 3 10.59 13.76 8.09
N LYS A 4 10.00 12.59 7.94
CA LYS A 4 10.70 11.35 7.57
C LYS A 4 10.13 10.82 6.27
N ILE A 5 11.00 10.35 5.38
CA ILE A 5 10.57 9.71 4.14
C ILE A 5 11.00 8.25 4.18
N VAL A 6 10.02 7.36 4.06
CA VAL A 6 10.22 5.92 3.95
C VAL A 6 9.89 5.50 2.53
N ILE A 7 10.84 4.92 1.81
CA ILE A 7 10.61 4.38 0.47
C ILE A 7 10.62 2.85 0.56
N ILE A 8 9.50 2.20 0.23
CA ILE A 8 9.36 0.75 0.15
C ILE A 8 9.32 0.35 -1.32
N ASP A 9 10.41 -0.21 -1.82
CA ASP A 9 10.53 -0.76 -3.16
C ASP A 9 10.32 -2.26 -3.13
N LEU A 10 9.24 -2.73 -3.75
CA LEU A 10 8.93 -4.16 -3.84
C LEU A 10 9.74 -4.88 -4.93
N GLY A 11 10.48 -4.15 -5.76
CA GLY A 11 11.31 -4.69 -6.81
C GLY A 11 10.52 -5.43 -7.89
N LYS A 12 11.12 -6.50 -8.42
CA LYS A 12 10.48 -7.38 -9.40
C LYS A 12 9.68 -8.46 -8.68
N GLY A 13 8.43 -8.64 -9.07
CA GLY A 13 7.56 -9.67 -8.52
C GLY A 13 6.11 -9.46 -8.93
N SER A 14 5.25 -10.33 -8.44
CA SER A 14 3.80 -10.22 -8.56
C SER A 14 3.12 -10.85 -7.36
N LEU A 15 1.82 -10.60 -7.17
CA LEU A 15 1.05 -11.32 -6.16
C LEU A 15 1.02 -12.85 -6.40
N THR A 16 1.24 -13.32 -7.62
CA THR A 16 1.29 -14.76 -7.93
C THR A 16 2.66 -15.39 -7.74
N ALA A 17 3.75 -14.63 -7.95
CA ALA A 17 5.13 -15.13 -7.84
C ALA A 17 5.81 -14.74 -6.51
N GLY A 18 5.25 -13.78 -5.78
CA GLY A 18 5.88 -13.13 -4.64
C GLY A 18 6.87 -12.04 -5.04
N PHE A 19 7.45 -11.39 -4.03
CA PHE A 19 8.47 -10.35 -4.17
C PHE A 19 9.75 -10.84 -3.47
N PRO A 20 10.71 -11.45 -4.19
CA PRO A 20 11.91 -12.04 -3.61
C PRO A 20 12.86 -11.00 -3.01
N LEU A 21 12.76 -9.72 -3.42
CA LEU A 21 13.58 -8.64 -2.89
C LEU A 21 12.73 -7.38 -2.71
N VAL A 22 12.38 -7.11 -1.46
CA VAL A 22 11.79 -5.87 -1.00
C VAL A 22 12.88 -5.05 -0.30
N THR A 23 12.95 -3.75 -0.59
CA THR A 23 13.89 -2.82 0.04
C THR A 23 13.14 -1.66 0.66
N ALA A 24 13.35 -1.42 1.95
CA ALA A 24 12.92 -0.19 2.62
C ALA A 24 14.11 0.75 2.82
N ARG A 25 13.91 2.03 2.52
CA ARG A 25 14.89 3.10 2.75
C ARG A 25 14.26 4.17 3.62
N LEU A 26 14.87 4.47 4.76
CA LEU A 26 14.48 5.60 5.60
C LEU A 26 15.46 6.75 5.37
N SER A 27 14.93 7.91 4.99
CA SER A 27 15.67 9.16 4.84
C SER A 27 15.12 10.20 5.82
N ASP A 28 16.05 10.92 6.45
CA ASP A 28 15.77 11.93 7.47
C ASP A 28 16.56 13.20 7.12
N LEU A 29 15.96 14.37 7.32
CA LEU A 29 16.63 15.66 7.12
C LEU A 29 17.80 15.85 8.12
N GLU A 30 17.69 15.27 9.31
CA GLU A 30 18.71 15.42 10.36
C GLU A 30 19.83 14.37 10.28
N ASN A 31 19.62 13.27 9.55
CA ASN A 31 20.53 12.13 9.56
C ASN A 31 20.99 11.77 8.12
N PRO A 32 22.26 12.07 7.76
CA PRO A 32 22.76 11.89 6.40
C PRO A 32 23.00 10.43 5.99
N ARG A 33 22.80 9.48 6.91
CA ARG A 33 22.97 8.04 6.63
C ARG A 33 21.60 7.38 6.45
N PRO A 34 21.16 7.12 5.21
CA PRO A 34 19.90 6.43 4.99
C PRO A 34 20.00 5.00 5.50
N ILE A 35 19.02 4.57 6.29
CA ILE A 35 18.89 3.17 6.70
C ILE A 35 18.33 2.40 5.50
N LYS A 36 18.98 1.31 5.10
CA LYS A 36 18.49 0.40 4.07
C LYS A 36 18.22 -0.96 4.72
N ILE A 37 16.99 -1.42 4.61
CA ILE A 37 16.54 -2.71 5.12
C ILE A 37 16.05 -3.53 3.92
N THR A 38 16.31 -4.83 3.93
CA THR A 38 15.85 -5.74 2.88
C THR A 38 15.05 -6.88 3.47
N GLY A 39 14.07 -7.37 2.72
CA GLY A 39 13.24 -8.51 3.06
C GLY A 39 12.64 -9.11 1.79
N CYS A 40 11.64 -9.95 1.96
CA CYS A 40 10.84 -10.49 0.86
C CYS A 40 9.39 -10.63 1.29
N LEU A 41 8.51 -10.78 0.30
CA LEU A 41 7.10 -11.11 0.50
C LEU A 41 6.78 -12.38 -0.31
N PRO A 42 6.01 -13.31 0.25
CA PRO A 42 5.65 -14.54 -0.45
C PRO A 42 4.60 -14.25 -1.52
N ALA A 43 4.34 -15.23 -2.38
CA ALA A 43 3.17 -15.19 -3.24
C ALA A 43 1.89 -15.15 -2.39
N ALA A 44 0.94 -14.31 -2.79
CA ALA A 44 -0.38 -14.18 -2.17
C ALA A 44 -1.46 -14.03 -3.26
N PRO A 45 -1.68 -15.05 -4.11
CA PRO A 45 -2.69 -15.01 -5.16
C PRO A 45 -4.10 -14.83 -4.59
N GLU A 46 -4.32 -15.26 -3.35
CA GLU A 46 -5.57 -15.09 -2.61
C GLU A 46 -6.00 -13.62 -2.52
N LEU A 47 -5.04 -12.68 -2.38
CA LEU A 47 -5.35 -11.24 -2.34
C LEU A 47 -5.96 -10.74 -3.65
N ILE A 48 -5.59 -11.35 -4.79
CA ILE A 48 -6.21 -11.05 -6.08
C ILE A 48 -7.68 -11.48 -6.06
N THR A 49 -7.95 -12.69 -5.56
CA THR A 49 -9.30 -13.23 -5.45
C THR A 49 -10.18 -12.41 -4.51
N PHE A 50 -9.65 -12.01 -3.34
CA PHE A 50 -10.36 -11.12 -2.42
C PHE A 50 -10.69 -9.78 -3.06
N TYR A 51 -9.74 -9.17 -3.76
CA TYR A 51 -9.98 -7.90 -4.47
C TYR A 51 -11.05 -8.04 -5.56
N GLN A 52 -10.99 -9.11 -6.36
CA GLN A 52 -12.00 -9.39 -7.39
C GLN A 52 -13.38 -9.59 -6.78
N ARG A 53 -13.49 -10.38 -5.70
CA ARG A 53 -14.77 -10.63 -5.02
C ARG A 53 -15.34 -9.37 -4.38
N TRP A 54 -14.51 -8.59 -3.68
CA TRP A 54 -14.91 -7.31 -3.11
C TRP A 54 -15.44 -6.36 -4.20
N ARG A 55 -14.72 -6.27 -5.33
CA ARG A 55 -15.10 -5.43 -6.46
C ARG A 55 -16.45 -5.84 -7.06
N PHE A 56 -16.67 -7.14 -7.23
CA PHE A 56 -17.95 -7.70 -7.70
C PHE A 56 -19.10 -7.35 -6.76
N ILE A 57 -18.98 -7.65 -5.47
CA ILE A 57 -20.02 -7.36 -4.46
C ILE A 57 -20.34 -5.86 -4.44
N TYR A 58 -19.31 -5.02 -4.43
CA TYR A 58 -19.48 -3.58 -4.42
C TYR A 58 -20.28 -3.09 -5.63
N GLN A 59 -20.00 -3.63 -6.83
CA GLN A 59 -20.71 -3.27 -8.06
C GLN A 59 -22.18 -3.70 -8.05
N GLU A 60 -22.46 -4.93 -7.64
CA GLU A 60 -23.82 -5.45 -7.57
C GLU A 60 -24.67 -4.65 -6.57
N LEU A 61 -24.10 -4.26 -5.42
CA LEU A 61 -24.78 -3.36 -4.47
C LEU A 61 -25.05 -1.98 -5.10
N TYR A 62 -24.08 -1.41 -5.81
CA TYR A 62 -24.22 -0.11 -6.49
C TYR A 62 -25.31 -0.14 -7.57
N HIS A 63 -25.36 -1.22 -8.34
CA HIS A 63 -26.37 -1.46 -9.36
C HIS A 63 -27.77 -1.60 -8.74
N THR A 64 -27.88 -2.40 -7.68
CA THR A 64 -29.14 -2.60 -6.93
C THR A 64 -29.67 -1.30 -6.34
N LEU A 65 -28.77 -0.40 -5.93
CA LEU A 65 -29.12 0.92 -5.40
C LEU A 65 -29.38 1.99 -6.48
N ALA A 66 -29.32 1.63 -7.77
CA ALA A 66 -29.50 2.51 -8.94
C ALA A 66 -28.58 3.75 -8.93
N ILE A 67 -27.41 3.66 -8.30
CA ILE A 67 -26.44 4.74 -8.28
C ILE A 67 -25.60 4.62 -9.55
N PRO A 68 -25.46 5.67 -10.39
CA PRO A 68 -24.70 5.59 -11.63
C PRO A 68 -23.23 5.30 -11.30
N SER A 69 -22.76 4.09 -11.65
CA SER A 69 -21.37 3.71 -11.44
C SER A 69 -20.47 4.42 -12.46
N ARG A 70 -19.30 4.89 -12.03
CA ARG A 70 -18.27 5.46 -12.91
C ARG A 70 -17.27 4.41 -13.43
N ILE A 71 -17.53 3.12 -13.18
CA ILE A 71 -16.59 2.01 -13.41
C ILE A 71 -17.30 0.97 -14.29
N GLU A 72 -16.92 0.89 -15.57
CA GLU A 72 -17.39 -0.14 -16.50
C GLU A 72 -16.55 -1.42 -16.36
N LEU A 73 -17.21 -2.57 -16.24
CA LEU A 73 -16.58 -3.89 -16.27
C LEU A 73 -17.51 -4.92 -16.93
N GLU A 74 -16.89 -5.93 -17.55
CA GLU A 74 -17.57 -7.04 -18.21
C GLU A 74 -18.33 -7.91 -17.19
N GLN A 75 -19.56 -8.25 -17.54
CA GLN A 75 -20.57 -8.87 -16.68
C GLN A 75 -20.39 -10.39 -16.59
N GLU A 76 -20.47 -10.94 -15.39
CA GLU A 76 -20.79 -12.35 -15.16
C GLU A 76 -22.04 -12.46 -14.27
N ASP A 77 -22.82 -13.52 -14.47
CA ASP A 77 -24.20 -13.71 -14.02
C ASP A 77 -24.47 -13.37 -12.54
N ILE A 78 -25.61 -12.70 -12.34
CA ILE A 78 -26.04 -12.02 -11.12
C ILE A 78 -26.30 -13.01 -9.96
N THR A 79 -25.70 -12.75 -8.80
CA THR A 79 -26.05 -13.38 -7.52
C THR A 79 -26.48 -12.28 -6.52
N HIS A 80 -27.53 -12.55 -5.74
CA HIS A 80 -28.01 -11.65 -4.68
C HIS A 80 -26.91 -11.41 -3.62
N VAL A 81 -26.15 -10.33 -3.74
CA VAL A 81 -25.18 -9.92 -2.71
C VAL A 81 -25.83 -9.00 -1.68
N SER A 82 -25.25 -8.92 -0.48
CA SER A 82 -25.76 -8.09 0.63
C SER A 82 -24.68 -7.19 1.23
N GLU A 83 -25.09 -6.17 2.00
CA GLU A 83 -24.17 -5.31 2.76
C GLU A 83 -23.37 -6.10 3.81
N VAL A 84 -23.98 -7.13 4.40
CA VAL A 84 -23.29 -8.03 5.35
C VAL A 84 -22.15 -8.78 4.66
N GLU A 85 -22.38 -9.29 3.44
CA GLU A 85 -21.34 -9.97 2.66
C GLU A 85 -20.20 -9.02 2.27
N LEU A 86 -20.52 -7.73 2.02
CA LEU A 86 -19.50 -6.71 1.76
C LEU A 86 -18.62 -6.47 3.00
N ASP A 87 -19.22 -6.37 4.19
CA ASP A 87 -18.44 -6.18 5.43
C ASP A 87 -17.55 -7.39 5.74
N GLU A 88 -18.07 -8.61 5.55
CA GLU A 88 -17.32 -9.84 5.73
C GLU A 88 -16.12 -9.93 4.78
N ILE A 89 -16.31 -9.65 3.48
CA ILE A 89 -15.21 -9.70 2.51
C ILE A 89 -14.18 -8.58 2.77
N CYS A 90 -14.61 -7.39 3.18
CA CYS A 90 -13.69 -6.31 3.57
C CYS A 90 -12.83 -6.74 4.75
N THR A 91 -13.44 -7.27 5.80
CA THR A 91 -12.75 -7.74 7.01
C THR A 91 -11.75 -8.84 6.68
N GLN A 92 -12.15 -9.84 5.90
CA GLN A 92 -11.27 -10.93 5.48
C GLN A 92 -10.13 -10.43 4.60
N TYR A 93 -10.40 -9.53 3.66
CA TYR A 93 -9.38 -8.98 2.78
C TYR A 93 -8.32 -8.19 3.54
N ILE A 94 -8.75 -7.33 4.48
CA ILE A 94 -7.84 -6.56 5.36
C ILE A 94 -7.01 -7.50 6.23
N TYR A 95 -7.64 -8.53 6.78
CA TYR A 95 -6.95 -9.54 7.59
C TYR A 95 -5.87 -10.25 6.77
N GLN A 96 -6.20 -10.77 5.59
CA GLN A 96 -5.26 -11.49 4.72
C GLN A 96 -4.13 -10.59 4.22
N PHE A 97 -4.45 -9.34 3.87
CA PHE A 97 -3.45 -8.36 3.49
C PHE A 97 -2.43 -8.12 4.61
N ASN A 98 -2.91 -7.95 5.85
CA ASN A 98 -2.02 -7.76 6.98
C ASN A 98 -1.27 -9.04 7.36
N GLN A 99 -1.85 -10.23 7.20
CA GLN A 99 -1.12 -11.50 7.38
C GLN A 99 0.02 -11.64 6.36
N TRP A 100 -0.21 -11.24 5.12
CA TRP A 100 0.81 -11.22 4.08
C TRP A 100 1.98 -10.29 4.42
N LEU A 101 1.69 -9.07 4.89
CA LEU A 101 2.73 -8.15 5.40
C LEU A 101 3.40 -8.65 6.70
N ASN A 102 2.76 -9.55 7.45
CA ASN A 102 3.31 -10.10 8.69
C ASN A 102 4.29 -11.27 8.46
N PHE A 103 4.58 -11.60 7.20
CA PHE A 103 5.60 -12.59 6.81
C PHE A 103 6.96 -12.24 7.44
N ALA A 104 7.72 -13.23 7.90
CA ALA A 104 8.85 -13.02 8.81
C ALA A 104 9.91 -12.06 8.23
N GLU A 105 10.20 -12.17 6.93
CA GLU A 105 11.20 -11.38 6.24
C GLU A 105 10.72 -9.94 6.01
N PHE A 106 9.44 -9.71 5.73
CA PHE A 106 8.88 -8.36 5.66
C PHE A 106 8.67 -7.75 7.06
N ARG A 107 8.34 -8.56 8.06
CA ARG A 107 8.21 -8.13 9.45
C ARG A 107 9.51 -7.52 9.98
N THR A 108 10.66 -7.98 9.48
CA THR A 108 11.96 -7.38 9.79
C THR A 108 12.03 -5.92 9.32
N ILE A 109 11.48 -5.61 8.13
CA ILE A 109 11.35 -4.24 7.64
C ILE A 109 10.45 -3.43 8.59
N ASP A 110 9.26 -3.95 8.90
CA ASP A 110 8.31 -3.28 9.80
C ASP A 110 8.92 -2.97 11.17
N GLN A 111 9.58 -3.94 11.81
CA GLN A 111 10.23 -3.77 13.11
C GLN A 111 11.36 -2.74 13.08
N GLN A 112 12.18 -2.72 12.02
CA GLN A 112 13.28 -1.77 11.88
C GLN A 112 12.80 -0.35 11.57
N LEU A 113 11.70 -0.21 10.83
CA LEU A 113 11.04 1.09 10.68
C LEU A 113 10.52 1.58 12.03
N ARG A 114 9.88 0.69 12.79
CA ARG A 114 9.32 0.99 14.11
C ARG A 114 10.36 1.37 15.16
N SER A 115 11.56 0.80 15.09
CA SER A 115 12.66 1.15 15.99
C SER A 115 13.31 2.49 15.66
N ALA A 116 13.24 2.91 14.39
CA ALA A 116 13.85 4.14 13.89
C ALA A 116 12.91 5.36 13.89
N LEU A 117 11.59 5.14 13.95
CA LEU A 117 10.55 6.17 13.84
C LEU A 117 9.83 6.41 15.17
N GLN A 118 9.49 7.66 15.45
CA GLN A 118 8.66 8.04 16.59
C GLN A 118 7.18 8.17 16.16
N PRO A 119 6.21 7.78 17.01
CA PRO A 119 4.78 7.93 16.70
C PRO A 119 4.33 9.36 16.37
N THR A 120 5.09 10.36 16.82
CA THR A 120 4.83 11.78 16.58
C THR A 120 5.43 12.32 15.28
N ASP A 121 6.25 11.53 14.59
CA ASP A 121 6.89 11.93 13.34
C ASP A 121 5.86 12.08 12.22
N GLU A 122 6.12 13.03 11.30
CA GLU A 122 5.38 13.15 10.06
C GLU A 122 6.08 12.27 9.03
N ILE A 123 5.42 11.18 8.62
CA ILE A 123 6.07 10.11 7.85
C ILE A 123 5.42 10.03 6.48
N GLN A 124 6.20 10.22 5.42
CA GLN A 124 5.75 9.95 4.07
C GLN A 124 6.24 8.56 3.65
N ILE A 125 5.32 7.60 3.52
CA ILE A 125 5.60 6.27 2.99
C ILE A 125 5.36 6.28 1.49
N ILE A 126 6.41 6.04 0.72
CA ILE A 126 6.40 5.97 -0.73
C ILE A 126 6.50 4.50 -1.13
N LEU A 127 5.46 3.96 -1.75
CA LEU A 127 5.47 2.61 -2.32
C LEU A 127 5.93 2.65 -3.78
N GLU A 128 7.04 1.97 -4.05
CA GLU A 128 7.61 1.74 -5.38
C GLU A 128 7.28 0.32 -5.83
N THR A 129 6.44 0.22 -6.88
CA THR A 129 6.14 -1.07 -7.52
C THR A 129 5.74 -0.88 -8.98
N SER A 130 6.15 -1.81 -9.84
CA SER A 130 5.67 -1.88 -11.23
C SER A 130 4.35 -2.64 -11.37
N ASP A 131 3.95 -3.41 -10.36
CA ASP A 131 2.74 -4.22 -10.40
C ASP A 131 1.51 -3.38 -10.03
N PHE A 132 0.58 -3.26 -10.98
CA PHE A 132 -0.65 -2.50 -10.81
C PHE A 132 -1.61 -3.13 -9.78
N GLN A 133 -1.68 -4.46 -9.70
CA GLN A 133 -2.55 -5.14 -8.74
C GLN A 133 -2.11 -4.84 -7.30
N VAL A 134 -0.80 -4.75 -7.08
CA VAL A 134 -0.23 -4.41 -5.78
C VAL A 134 -0.56 -2.98 -5.36
N ARG A 135 -0.62 -2.04 -6.32
CA ARG A 135 -1.02 -0.65 -6.03
C ARG A 135 -2.47 -0.54 -5.56
N HIS A 136 -3.31 -1.50 -5.89
CA HIS A 136 -4.72 -1.56 -5.47
C HIS A 136 -4.93 -2.22 -4.10
N LEU A 137 -3.89 -2.80 -3.50
CA LEU A 137 -4.00 -3.34 -2.15
C LEU A 137 -4.29 -2.20 -1.15
N PRO A 138 -4.96 -2.51 -0.04
CA PRO A 138 -5.37 -1.51 0.93
C PRO A 138 -4.20 -1.11 1.85
N TRP A 139 -3.14 -0.54 1.28
CA TRP A 139 -1.92 -0.16 2.00
C TRP A 139 -2.18 0.79 3.17
N GLN A 140 -3.15 1.72 3.04
CA GLN A 140 -3.57 2.57 4.16
C GLN A 140 -4.16 1.80 5.36
N LEU A 141 -4.55 0.54 5.17
CA LEU A 141 -5.05 -0.37 6.22
C LEU A 141 -3.96 -1.33 6.73
N TRP A 142 -2.71 -1.09 6.37
CA TRP A 142 -1.57 -1.74 7.02
C TRP A 142 -1.51 -1.32 8.48
N HIS A 143 -1.36 -2.28 9.40
CA HIS A 143 -1.27 -2.03 10.85
C HIS A 143 -0.20 -0.99 11.26
N PHE A 144 0.79 -0.70 10.43
CA PHE A 144 1.73 0.39 10.66
C PHE A 144 1.04 1.73 10.90
N PHE A 145 0.02 2.08 10.12
CA PHE A 145 -0.66 3.38 10.22
C PHE A 145 -1.45 3.57 11.52
N HIS A 146 -1.74 2.50 12.25
CA HIS A 146 -2.37 2.60 13.57
C HIS A 146 -1.42 3.23 14.60
N ASP A 147 -0.15 2.83 14.58
CA ASP A 147 0.86 3.32 15.53
C ASP A 147 1.49 4.64 15.07
N TYR A 148 1.39 4.95 13.78
CA TYR A 148 1.88 6.18 13.15
C TYR A 148 0.73 6.94 12.47
N PRO A 149 -0.15 7.60 13.23
CA PRO A 149 -1.34 8.25 12.68
C PRO A 149 -1.04 9.47 11.79
N ARG A 150 0.19 9.99 11.84
CA ARG A 150 0.70 11.07 10.97
C ARG A 150 1.47 10.54 9.76
N ALA A 151 1.42 9.22 9.52
CA ALA A 151 1.98 8.63 8.33
C ALA A 151 1.00 8.76 7.16
N GLU A 152 1.52 9.17 6.02
CA GLU A 152 0.78 9.27 4.76
C GLU A 152 1.36 8.28 3.75
N LEU A 153 0.48 7.69 2.93
CA LEU A 153 0.88 6.83 1.83
C LEU A 153 0.91 7.62 0.52
N ALA A 154 2.01 7.51 -0.22
CA ALA A 154 2.16 7.95 -1.59
C ALA A 154 2.56 6.78 -2.49
N LEU A 155 2.09 6.78 -3.72
CA LEU A 155 2.50 5.83 -4.75
C LEU A 155 3.49 6.51 -5.68
N SER A 156 4.62 5.87 -5.97
CA SER A 156 5.56 6.34 -6.98
C SER A 156 5.81 5.28 -8.06
N GLN A 157 6.23 5.77 -9.23
CA GLN A 157 6.72 4.88 -10.27
C GLN A 157 8.16 4.45 -9.94
N PRO A 158 8.58 3.23 -10.32
CA PRO A 158 9.96 2.76 -10.10
C PRO A 158 11.03 3.68 -10.74
N GLN A 159 10.66 4.43 -11.78
CA GLN A 159 11.50 5.44 -12.39
C GLN A 159 10.93 6.82 -12.12
N TYR A 160 11.66 7.63 -11.35
CA TYR A 160 11.29 9.02 -11.07
C TYR A 160 12.53 9.92 -11.08
N THR A 161 12.31 11.20 -11.33
CA THR A 161 13.32 12.26 -11.14
C THR A 161 12.75 13.27 -10.17
N ARG A 162 13.38 13.41 -9.00
CA ARG A 162 13.01 14.46 -8.05
C ARG A 162 13.35 15.81 -8.67
N LYS A 163 12.33 16.59 -9.04
CA LYS A 163 12.52 17.99 -9.40
C LYS A 163 12.65 18.77 -8.09
N THR A 164 13.86 19.20 -7.74
CA THR A 164 14.05 20.26 -6.74
C THR A 164 13.49 21.54 -7.35
N SER A 165 12.42 22.08 -6.77
CA SER A 165 11.99 23.44 -7.07
C SER A 165 13.09 24.37 -6.59
N VAL A 166 13.95 24.80 -7.52
CA VAL A 166 14.83 25.94 -7.28
C VAL A 166 13.91 27.14 -7.14
N SER A 167 13.80 27.66 -5.92
CA SER A 167 13.20 28.96 -5.67
C SER A 167 13.89 29.99 -6.57
N VAL A 168 13.16 30.46 -7.59
CA VAL A 168 13.62 31.54 -8.47
C VAL A 168 13.83 32.77 -7.59
N PRO A 169 15.06 33.31 -7.46
CA PRO A 169 15.27 34.57 -6.76
C PRO A 169 14.56 35.66 -7.58
N GLY A 170 13.67 36.42 -6.93
CA GLY A 170 12.87 37.45 -7.58
C GLY A 170 13.70 38.41 -8.41
N SER A 171 13.27 38.61 -9.65
CA SER A 171 13.73 39.71 -10.50
C SER A 171 13.33 41.04 -9.87
N LYS A 172 14.32 41.89 -9.60
CA LYS A 172 14.12 43.33 -9.37
C LYS A 172 13.72 44.02 -10.67
#